data_AF-A0A3B0XEV1-F1
#
_entry.id   AF-A0A3B0XEV1-F1
#
_cell.length_a   1.000
_cell.length_b   1.000
_cell.length_c   1.000
_cell.angle_alpha   90.00
_cell.angle_beta   90.00
_cell.angle_gamma   90.00
#
_symmetry.space_group_name_H-M   'P 1'
#
loop_
_entity.id
_entity.type
_entity.pdbx_description
1 polymer ?
#
loop_
_entity_poly.entity_id
_entity_poly.type
_entity_poly.pdbx_seq_one_letter_code
_entity_poly.pdbx_strand_id
1 'polypeptide(L)'
;MNKTTLIRPILATALFSLSYSTFAGSWSCRHDNNVREIQVQESTSEPVPCSVLYRKLTEGVEDQILWTAENDAGFCAEKAQMLVDKQISWGWTCVETLSESNSDDSTTPDTDNTESAETQEADAAIEESGTTAATEETGTTAADTMDAGTSSDAGMETN
;
A
#
# COMPACT_ATOMS: atom_id res chain seq x y z
N MET A 1 -63.34 -18.07 -40.20
CA MET A 1 -61.94 -17.57 -40.32
C MET A 1 -61.97 -16.10 -39.92
N ASN A 2 -61.11 -15.49 -39.11
CA ASN A 2 -59.66 -15.66 -38.90
C ASN A 2 -59.19 -14.88 -37.65
N LYS A 3 -58.74 -15.64 -36.64
CA LYS A 3 -57.49 -15.51 -35.84
C LYS A 3 -57.14 -14.15 -35.19
N THR A 4 -57.45 -14.05 -33.90
CA THR A 4 -56.86 -13.13 -32.91
C THR A 4 -55.36 -13.41 -32.75
N THR A 5 -54.51 -12.49 -33.22
CA THR A 5 -53.06 -12.57 -33.05
C THR A 5 -52.66 -11.89 -31.74
N LEU A 6 -52.24 -12.71 -30.77
CA LEU A 6 -51.60 -12.30 -29.52
C LEU A 6 -50.19 -11.73 -29.82
N ILE A 7 -49.99 -10.46 -29.50
CA ILE A 7 -48.68 -9.79 -29.55
C ILE A 7 -47.97 -10.09 -28.22
N ARG A 8 -46.89 -10.89 -28.28
CA ARG A 8 -45.98 -11.13 -27.16
C ARG A 8 -45.03 -9.93 -26.99
N PRO A 9 -44.89 -9.32 -25.80
CA PRO A 9 -43.83 -8.35 -25.57
C PRO A 9 -42.48 -9.08 -25.48
N ILE A 10 -41.54 -8.66 -26.32
CA ILE A 10 -40.15 -9.11 -26.34
C ILE A 10 -39.46 -8.51 -25.11
N LEU A 11 -39.09 -9.35 -24.16
CA LEU A 11 -38.33 -9.02 -22.96
C LEU A 11 -36.86 -8.80 -23.36
N ALA A 12 -36.45 -7.55 -23.57
CA ALA A 12 -35.07 -7.20 -23.93
C ALA A 12 -34.21 -7.11 -22.65
N THR A 13 -33.59 -8.22 -22.26
CA THR A 13 -32.54 -8.23 -21.22
C THR A 13 -31.24 -7.68 -21.81
N ALA A 14 -30.91 -6.42 -21.49
CA ALA A 14 -29.61 -5.84 -21.77
C ALA A 14 -28.56 -6.45 -20.83
N LEU A 15 -27.73 -7.35 -21.36
CA LEU A 15 -26.53 -7.85 -20.67
C LEU A 15 -25.46 -6.75 -20.70
N PHE A 16 -25.38 -5.97 -19.63
CA PHE A 16 -24.31 -5.00 -19.41
C PHE A 16 -23.08 -5.77 -18.92
N SER A 17 -22.14 -6.05 -19.83
CA SER A 17 -20.85 -6.65 -19.49
C SER A 17 -20.03 -5.63 -18.70
N LEU A 18 -20.01 -5.74 -17.38
CA LEU A 18 -19.08 -4.99 -16.54
C LEU A 18 -17.68 -5.59 -16.76
N SER A 19 -16.86 -4.91 -17.54
CA SER A 19 -15.43 -5.20 -17.60
C SER A 19 -14.80 -4.87 -16.26
N TYR A 20 -14.34 -5.88 -15.53
CA TYR A 20 -13.50 -5.68 -14.37
C TYR A 20 -12.12 -5.28 -14.87
N SER A 21 -11.80 -4.00 -14.79
CA SER A 21 -10.43 -3.52 -15.03
C SER A 21 -9.53 -4.11 -13.95
N THR A 22 -8.46 -4.78 -14.37
CA THR A 22 -7.40 -5.23 -13.48
C THR A 22 -6.53 -4.02 -13.16
N PHE A 23 -6.82 -3.33 -12.07
CA PHE A 23 -5.96 -2.25 -11.59
C PHE A 23 -4.74 -2.86 -10.91
N ALA A 24 -3.55 -2.29 -11.15
CA ALA A 24 -2.38 -2.64 -10.38
C ALA A 24 -2.62 -2.18 -8.93
N GLY A 25 -2.36 -3.06 -7.97
CA GLY A 25 -2.68 -2.83 -6.56
C GLY A 25 -1.73 -1.86 -5.85
N SER A 26 -0.99 -1.00 -6.56
CA SER A 26 0.03 -0.14 -5.97
C SER A 26 0.11 1.22 -6.65
N TRP A 27 0.36 2.26 -5.85
CA TRP A 27 0.50 3.65 -6.31
C TRP A 27 1.61 4.38 -5.57
N SER A 28 2.34 5.23 -6.30
CA SER A 28 3.28 6.21 -5.74
C SER A 28 2.71 7.62 -5.92
N CYS A 29 2.48 8.30 -4.80
CA CYS A 29 1.96 9.66 -4.75
C CYS A 29 3.07 10.62 -4.34
N ARG A 30 3.27 11.70 -5.11
CA ARG A 30 4.30 12.72 -4.88
C ARG A 30 3.70 14.11 -4.70
N HIS A 31 4.23 14.85 -3.75
CA HIS A 31 3.94 16.27 -3.53
C HIS A 31 5.20 16.96 -2.97
N ASP A 32 5.77 17.89 -3.73
CA ASP A 32 7.09 18.47 -3.48
C ASP A 32 8.15 17.39 -3.25
N ASN A 33 8.79 17.40 -2.08
CA ASN A 33 9.81 16.44 -1.67
C ASN A 33 9.20 15.21 -0.97
N ASN A 34 7.88 15.14 -0.82
CA ASN A 34 7.23 14.05 -0.13
C ASN A 34 6.79 12.93 -1.07
N VAL A 35 6.99 11.69 -0.62
CA VAL A 35 6.55 10.48 -1.32
C VAL A 35 5.71 9.62 -0.38
N ARG A 36 4.56 9.20 -0.89
CA ARG A 36 3.65 8.26 -0.23
C ARG A 36 3.38 7.08 -1.13
N GLU A 37 3.24 5.91 -0.54
CA GLU A 37 2.83 4.70 -1.25
C GLU A 37 1.52 4.19 -0.70
N ILE A 38 0.64 3.75 -1.59
CA ILE A 38 -0.61 3.07 -1.28
C ILE A 38 -0.52 1.71 -1.95
N GLN A 39 -0.67 0.63 -1.19
CA GLN A 39 -0.53 -0.73 -1.69
C GLN A 39 -1.65 -1.61 -1.14
N VAL A 40 -2.34 -2.33 -2.03
CA VAL A 40 -3.18 -3.47 -1.69
C VAL A 40 -2.28 -4.68 -1.51
N GLN A 41 -2.33 -5.31 -0.35
CA GLN A 41 -1.63 -6.55 -0.05
C GLN A 41 -2.62 -7.70 0.10
N GLU A 42 -2.39 -8.75 -0.65
CA GLU A 42 -3.11 -10.02 -0.58
C GLU A 42 -2.18 -11.04 0.10
N SER A 43 -2.76 -11.87 0.95
CA SER A 43 -2.00 -12.84 1.76
C SER A 43 -1.67 -14.14 1.02
N THR A 44 -2.35 -14.41 -0.09
CA THR A 44 -2.16 -15.57 -0.95
C THR A 44 -2.39 -15.18 -2.42
N SER A 45 -2.50 -16.14 -3.33
CA SER A 45 -2.96 -15.91 -4.71
C SER A 45 -4.47 -15.61 -4.81
N GLU A 46 -5.20 -15.60 -3.69
CA GLU A 46 -6.61 -15.24 -3.62
C GLU A 46 -6.80 -13.76 -3.21
N PRO A 47 -7.85 -13.08 -3.70
CA PRO A 47 -8.08 -11.66 -3.44
C PRO A 47 -8.47 -11.34 -1.99
N VAL A 48 -8.70 -12.36 -1.15
CA VAL A 48 -8.96 -12.22 0.28
C VAL A 48 -8.20 -13.30 1.07
N PRO A 49 -7.82 -13.03 2.32
CA PRO A 49 -7.91 -11.73 2.98
C PRO A 49 -6.94 -10.72 2.39
N CYS A 50 -7.35 -9.45 2.38
CA CYS A 50 -6.60 -8.33 1.83
C CYS A 50 -6.42 -7.21 2.86
N SER A 51 -5.42 -6.37 2.64
CA SER A 51 -5.19 -5.14 3.41
C SER A 51 -4.74 -3.98 2.53
N VAL A 52 -4.95 -2.74 2.97
CA VAL A 52 -4.43 -1.53 2.34
C VAL A 52 -3.34 -0.95 3.22
N LEU A 53 -2.10 -1.08 2.76
CA LEU A 53 -0.92 -0.51 3.40
C LEU A 53 -0.64 0.88 2.85
N TYR A 54 -0.36 1.81 3.76
CA TYR A 54 -0.03 3.19 3.45
C TYR A 54 1.31 3.56 4.07
N ARG A 55 2.26 3.98 3.23
CA ARG A 55 3.60 4.38 3.63
C ARG A 55 3.83 5.84 3.33
N LYS A 56 4.53 6.52 4.23
CA LYS A 56 4.95 7.91 4.05
C LYS A 56 6.47 7.98 4.05
N LEU A 57 7.06 7.51 2.95
CA LEU A 57 8.48 7.17 2.81
C LEU A 57 9.44 8.30 3.21
N THR A 58 9.01 9.55 3.10
CA THR A 58 9.85 10.74 3.34
C THR A 58 9.47 11.53 4.60
N GLU A 59 8.41 11.12 5.31
CA GLU A 59 7.88 11.88 6.47
C GLU A 59 8.40 11.34 7.80
N GLY A 60 9.19 10.26 7.80
CA GLY A 60 9.79 9.68 9.02
C GLY A 60 8.78 9.08 9.99
N VAL A 61 7.64 8.60 9.48
CA VAL A 61 6.59 7.96 10.27
C VAL A 61 6.43 6.50 9.86
N GLU A 62 5.92 5.68 10.77
CA GLU A 62 5.71 4.25 10.54
C GLU A 62 4.62 3.98 9.49
N ASP A 63 4.76 2.83 8.82
CA ASP A 63 3.79 2.29 7.88
C ASP A 63 2.46 1.97 8.59
N GLN A 64 1.34 2.16 7.88
CA GLN A 64 0.00 1.99 8.46
C GLN A 64 -0.87 1.08 7.61
N ILE A 65 -1.44 0.04 8.23
CA ILE A 65 -2.55 -0.71 7.65
C ILE A 65 -3.83 0.08 7.93
N LEU A 66 -4.42 0.65 6.89
CA LEU A 66 -5.60 1.50 7.03
C LEU A 66 -6.91 0.70 7.00
N TRP A 67 -6.92 -0.40 6.23
CA TRP A 67 -8.09 -1.25 6.02
C TRP A 67 -7.69 -2.70 5.84
N THR A 68 -8.58 -3.60 6.27
CA THR A 68 -8.48 -5.04 6.01
C THR A 68 -9.87 -5.59 5.64
N ALA A 69 -9.90 -6.66 4.86
CA ALA A 69 -11.12 -7.42 4.60
C ALA A 69 -10.82 -8.92 4.52
N GLU A 70 -11.71 -9.71 5.12
CA GLU A 70 -11.56 -11.17 5.19
C GLU A 70 -12.34 -11.90 4.09
N ASN A 71 -13.42 -11.30 3.58
CA ASN A 71 -14.39 -11.99 2.72
C ASN A 71 -14.89 -11.14 1.54
N ASP A 72 -14.39 -9.92 1.40
CA ASP A 72 -14.80 -9.00 0.34
C ASP A 72 -13.60 -8.71 -0.58
N ALA A 73 -13.60 -9.39 -1.73
CA ALA A 73 -12.55 -9.28 -2.73
C ALA A 73 -12.45 -7.91 -3.41
N GLY A 74 -13.48 -7.06 -3.32
CA GLY A 74 -13.48 -5.71 -3.89
C GLY A 74 -13.04 -4.64 -2.90
N PHE A 75 -13.22 -4.90 -1.60
CA PHE A 75 -13.10 -3.88 -0.55
C PHE A 75 -11.75 -3.15 -0.55
N CYS A 76 -10.63 -3.87 -0.56
CA CYS A 76 -9.31 -3.22 -0.47
C CYS A 76 -8.99 -2.40 -1.73
N ALA A 77 -9.38 -2.88 -2.92
CA ALA A 77 -9.19 -2.14 -4.16
C ALA A 77 -9.99 -0.83 -4.16
N GLU A 78 -11.26 -0.87 -3.76
CA GLU A 78 -12.10 0.33 -3.62
C GLU A 78 -11.52 1.32 -2.61
N LYS A 79 -11.06 0.84 -1.45
CA LYS A 79 -10.45 1.69 -0.41
C LYS A 79 -9.14 2.31 -0.86
N ALA A 80 -8.30 1.57 -1.56
CA ALA A 80 -7.05 2.08 -2.11
C ALA A 80 -7.32 3.19 -3.13
N GLN A 81 -8.25 2.98 -4.06
CA GLN A 81 -8.63 4.00 -5.04
C GLN A 81 -9.21 5.25 -4.37
N MET A 82 -10.09 5.08 -3.37
CA MET A 82 -10.60 6.22 -2.59
C MET A 82 -9.48 7.02 -1.92
N LEU A 83 -8.42 6.36 -1.44
CA LEU A 83 -7.28 7.03 -0.84
C LEU A 83 -6.42 7.76 -1.90
N VAL A 84 -6.21 7.14 -3.07
CA VAL A 84 -5.55 7.79 -4.22
C VAL A 84 -6.30 9.06 -4.62
N ASP A 85 -7.61 8.98 -4.78
CA ASP A 85 -8.45 10.13 -5.15
C ASP A 85 -8.37 11.24 -4.09
N LYS A 86 -8.31 10.85 -2.81
CA LYS A 86 -8.14 11.80 -1.70
C LYS A 86 -6.77 12.48 -1.73
N GLN A 87 -5.70 11.73 -1.98
CA GLN A 87 -4.36 12.28 -2.17
C GLN A 87 -4.35 13.29 -3.33
N ILE A 88 -4.96 12.95 -4.47
CA ILE A 88 -5.09 13.85 -5.62
C ILE A 88 -5.87 15.11 -5.25
N SER A 89 -6.98 14.98 -4.52
CA SER A 89 -7.78 16.12 -4.05
C SER A 89 -6.99 17.07 -3.13
N TRP A 90 -5.94 16.56 -2.48
CA TRP A 90 -5.01 17.32 -1.64
C TRP A 90 -3.79 17.86 -2.41
N GLY A 91 -3.79 17.77 -3.73
CA GLY A 91 -2.73 18.30 -4.59
C GLY A 91 -1.55 17.34 -4.81
N TRP A 92 -1.71 16.05 -4.52
CA TRP A 92 -0.68 15.05 -4.83
C TRP A 92 -0.83 14.57 -6.27
N THR A 93 0.30 14.24 -6.90
CA THR A 93 0.31 13.51 -8.18
C THR A 93 0.55 12.04 -7.90
N CYS A 94 -0.42 11.19 -8.20
CA CYS A 94 -0.30 9.74 -8.01
C CYS A 94 -0.14 9.04 -9.34
N VAL A 95 0.77 8.07 -9.39
CA VAL A 95 0.96 7.16 -10.51
C VAL A 95 0.80 5.73 -10.04
N GLU A 96 0.10 4.93 -10.81
CA GLU A 96 0.00 3.49 -10.59
C GLU A 96 1.39 2.86 -10.81
N THR A 97 1.77 1.95 -9.92
CA THR A 97 3.04 1.22 -9.96
C THR A 97 2.76 -0.27 -10.05
N LEU A 98 3.60 -1.01 -10.77
CA LEU A 98 3.51 -2.46 -10.80
C LEU A 98 3.95 -2.97 -9.43
N SER A 99 3.02 -3.55 -8.67
CA SER A 99 3.37 -4.37 -7.51
C SER A 99 4.02 -5.64 -8.04
N GLU A 100 5.34 -5.73 -7.93
CA GLU A 100 6.06 -6.98 -8.15
C GLU A 100 5.67 -7.96 -7.03
N SER A 101 4.58 -8.68 -7.24
CA SER A 101 4.23 -9.83 -6.41
C SER A 101 5.35 -10.85 -6.59
N ASN A 102 6.25 -10.96 -5.61
CA ASN A 102 7.31 -11.97 -5.57
C ASN A 102 6.69 -13.37 -5.62
N SER A 103 6.48 -13.86 -6.84
CA SER A 103 6.34 -15.27 -7.14
C SER A 103 7.75 -15.78 -7.36
N ASP A 104 8.45 -16.07 -6.26
CA ASP A 104 9.69 -16.83 -6.29
C ASP A 104 9.40 -18.24 -6.82
N ASP A 105 9.39 -18.40 -8.13
CA ASP A 105 9.75 -19.65 -8.81
C ASP A 105 11.16 -19.47 -9.37
N SER A 106 12.14 -19.36 -8.46
CA SER A 106 13.54 -19.60 -8.81
C SER A 106 13.77 -21.11 -8.82
N THR A 107 13.43 -21.75 -9.93
CA THR A 107 14.04 -23.04 -10.29
C THR A 107 15.52 -22.77 -10.57
N THR A 108 16.37 -23.13 -9.61
CA THR A 108 17.81 -23.23 -9.78
C THR A 108 18.14 -24.34 -10.79
N PRO A 109 19.08 -24.11 -11.72
CA PRO A 109 19.98 -25.15 -12.17
C PRO A 109 21.32 -24.93 -11.47
N ASP A 110 21.55 -25.68 -10.40
CA ASP A 110 22.90 -25.98 -9.93
C ASP A 110 23.68 -26.63 -11.09
N THR A 111 24.81 -26.03 -11.47
CA THR A 111 25.93 -26.78 -12.03
C THR A 111 27.22 -26.13 -11.56
N ASP A 112 27.69 -26.69 -10.45
CA ASP A 112 29.06 -26.71 -9.96
C ASP A 112 30.04 -27.17 -11.06
N ASN A 113 31.14 -26.43 -11.27
CA ASN A 113 32.49 -27.01 -11.26
C ASN A 113 33.61 -25.93 -11.27
N THR A 114 34.28 -25.78 -10.12
CA THR A 114 35.74 -25.96 -9.91
C THR A 114 36.78 -25.11 -10.67
N GLU A 115 37.41 -24.21 -9.90
CA GLU A 115 38.85 -23.99 -9.67
C GLU A 115 39.86 -23.84 -10.83
N SER A 116 40.44 -22.63 -10.94
CA SER A 116 41.90 -22.48 -10.95
C SER A 116 42.31 -21.12 -10.41
N ALA A 117 43.20 -21.19 -9.43
CA ALA A 117 43.95 -20.10 -8.84
C ALA A 117 44.94 -19.48 -9.86
N GLU A 118 45.18 -18.18 -9.75
CA GLU A 118 46.53 -17.67 -9.56
C GLU A 118 46.50 -16.31 -8.84
N THR A 119 47.57 -16.06 -8.10
CA THR A 119 47.64 -15.26 -6.88
C THR A 119 48.69 -14.14 -7.06
N GLN A 120 48.65 -13.14 -6.17
CA GLN A 120 49.75 -12.22 -5.74
C GLN A 120 50.09 -11.01 -6.66
N GLU A 121 50.42 -9.80 -6.18
CA GLU A 121 50.62 -9.25 -4.83
C GLU A 121 50.78 -7.70 -4.85
N ALA A 122 50.52 -7.06 -3.70
CA ALA A 122 51.15 -5.89 -3.05
C ALA A 122 51.26 -4.48 -3.72
N ASP A 123 50.85 -3.41 -3.01
CA ASP A 123 51.77 -2.67 -2.11
C ASP A 123 51.10 -1.61 -1.19
N ALA A 124 51.67 -1.51 0.02
CA ALA A 124 51.71 -0.50 1.12
C ALA A 124 50.70 0.68 1.18
N ALA A 125 49.91 0.85 2.26
CA ALA A 125 50.23 1.31 3.64
C ALA A 125 50.54 2.82 3.79
N ILE A 126 49.83 3.52 4.70
CA ILE A 126 50.33 4.27 5.89
C ILE A 126 49.11 4.81 6.71
N GLU A 127 49.03 4.38 7.98
CA GLU A 127 48.78 5.07 9.28
C GLU A 127 48.19 6.51 9.28
N GLU A 128 47.48 7.08 10.27
CA GLU A 128 47.34 6.83 11.72
C GLU A 128 46.22 7.75 12.30
N SER A 129 45.73 7.40 13.50
CA SER A 129 45.42 8.31 14.63
C SER A 129 44.01 8.86 14.95
N GLY A 130 43.67 8.69 16.25
CA GLY A 130 42.74 9.50 17.07
C GLY A 130 41.39 8.83 17.42
N THR A 131 41.15 8.21 18.59
CA THR A 131 40.92 8.77 19.97
C THR A 131 39.94 9.96 19.96
N THR A 132 38.87 10.08 20.77
CA THR A 132 38.61 9.72 22.18
C THR A 132 37.09 9.86 22.47
N ALA A 133 36.66 9.21 23.57
CA ALA A 133 35.74 9.70 24.61
C ALA A 133 34.21 9.51 24.48
N ALA A 134 33.71 8.77 25.48
CA ALA A 134 32.35 8.71 25.96
C ALA A 134 31.87 10.05 26.56
N THR A 135 30.55 10.26 26.57
CA THR A 135 29.83 11.03 27.60
C THR A 135 28.37 10.53 27.62
N GLU A 136 28.02 9.87 28.73
CA GLU A 136 26.63 9.75 29.23
C GLU A 136 26.10 11.15 29.58
N GLU A 137 24.80 11.42 29.39
CA GLU A 137 23.87 12.15 30.31
C GLU A 137 22.44 11.93 29.77
N THR A 138 21.56 11.15 30.41
CA THR A 138 20.61 11.48 31.49
C THR A 138 19.74 12.73 31.29
N GLY A 139 18.41 12.53 31.30
CA GLY A 139 17.40 13.56 31.60
C GLY A 139 16.14 13.47 30.72
N THR A 140 15.07 12.79 31.16
CA THR A 140 13.96 13.30 32.01
C THR A 140 12.77 13.89 31.22
N THR A 141 11.71 13.08 31.18
CA THR A 141 10.27 13.31 31.44
C THR A 141 9.66 14.72 31.41
N ALA A 142 8.62 14.89 30.57
CA ALA A 142 7.27 15.42 30.89
C ALA A 142 6.38 15.13 29.65
N ALA A 143 5.41 14.22 29.58
CA ALA A 143 4.26 13.91 30.45
C ALA A 143 3.36 15.13 30.73
N ASP A 144 2.24 15.11 30.00
CA ASP A 144 0.88 15.44 30.46
C ASP A 144 0.53 16.88 30.83
N THR A 145 -0.32 17.51 30.00
CA THR A 145 -1.63 18.04 30.41
C THR A 145 -2.31 18.60 29.16
N MET A 146 -3.29 17.88 28.58
CA MET A 146 -4.33 18.51 27.77
C MET A 146 -5.69 18.13 28.33
N ASP A 147 -6.25 19.16 28.96
CA ASP A 147 -7.54 19.30 29.61
C ASP A 147 -8.71 18.75 28.79
N ALA A 148 -9.44 17.82 29.39
CA ALA A 148 -10.73 17.35 28.89
C ALA A 148 -11.82 18.33 29.30
N GLY A 149 -12.09 19.33 28.45
CA GLY A 149 -13.26 20.17 28.53
C GLY A 149 -14.51 19.42 28.07
N THR A 150 -15.24 18.86 29.02
CA THR A 150 -16.63 18.41 28.85
C THR A 150 -17.52 19.63 28.56
N SER A 151 -18.40 19.55 27.56
CA SER A 151 -19.63 20.33 27.59
C SER A 151 -20.72 19.65 26.80
N SER A 152 -21.80 19.40 27.53
CA SER A 152 -23.04 18.78 27.13
C SER A 152 -23.94 19.79 26.41
N ASP A 153 -24.60 19.37 25.34
CA ASP A 153 -25.88 19.95 24.91
C ASP A 153 -26.62 18.85 24.12
N ALA A 154 -27.56 18.14 24.75
CA ALA A 154 -29.00 18.43 24.67
C ALA A 154 -29.44 18.64 23.21
N GLY A 155 -29.95 17.62 22.52
CA GLY A 155 -31.36 17.27 22.62
C GLY A 155 -32.21 18.26 21.83
N MET A 156 -32.69 17.89 20.63
CA MET A 156 -33.91 18.47 20.08
C MET A 156 -34.52 17.52 19.05
N GLU A 157 -35.84 17.44 19.16
CA GLU A 157 -36.71 16.37 18.71
C GLU A 157 -37.01 16.39 17.21
N THR A 158 -37.53 15.24 16.79
CA THR A 158 -38.21 14.95 15.53
C THR A 158 -39.29 15.96 15.16
N ASN A 159 -39.37 16.28 13.86
CA ASN A 159 -40.64 16.58 13.20
C ASN A 159 -40.64 15.99 11.78
#